data_AF-A0A0B7HIM6-F1
#
_entry.id   AF-A0A0B7HIM6-F1
#
_cell.length_a   1.000
_cell.length_b   1.000
_cell.length_c   1.000
_cell.angle_alpha   90.00
_cell.angle_beta   90.00
_cell.angle_gamma   90.00
#
_symmetry.space_group_name_H-M   'P 1'
#
loop_
_entity.id
_entity.type
_entity.pdbx_description
1 polymer ?
#
loop_
_entity_poly.entity_id
_entity_poly.type
_entity_poly.pdbx_seq_one_letter_code
_entity_poly.pdbx_strand_id
1 'polypeptide(L)'
;MNKILFGLLTGLCLTACKKTDTKFEITNDKVGLLHKNTKIEQLDSIFVKDSIASSAFEGELRYASNERIILFEKGGKQLLEITPGINSENTKVVESVFST
;
A
#
# COMPACT_ATOMS: atom_id res chain seq x y z
N MET A 1 45.70 -24.73 5.79
CA MET A 1 44.27 -24.84 5.42
C MET A 1 43.35 -23.87 6.18
N ASN A 2 43.73 -23.35 7.36
CA ASN A 2 42.83 -22.54 8.22
C ASN A 2 42.55 -21.10 7.74
N LYS A 3 43.37 -20.56 6.82
CA LYS A 3 43.25 -19.21 6.28
C LYS A 3 42.18 -19.07 5.18
N ILE A 4 41.79 -20.18 4.56
CA ILE A 4 40.69 -20.22 3.57
C ILE A 4 39.34 -20.18 4.29
N LEU A 5 39.25 -20.80 5.47
CA LEU A 5 38.03 -20.82 6.28
C LEU A 5 37.65 -19.42 6.80
N PHE A 6 38.64 -18.58 7.11
CA PHE A 6 38.40 -17.22 7.60
C PHE A 6 37.92 -16.26 6.50
N GLY A 7 38.37 -16.46 5.26
CA GLY A 7 37.93 -15.66 4.10
C GLY A 7 36.50 -15.98 3.64
N LEU A 8 36.04 -17.22 3.86
CA LEU A 8 34.67 -17.62 3.50
C LEU A 8 33.62 -17.00 4.44
N LEU A 9 33.97 -16.82 5.72
CA LEU A 9 33.06 -16.28 6.74
C LEU A 9 32.81 -14.77 6.56
N THR A 10 33.80 -14.01 6.06
CA THR A 10 33.67 -12.57 5.81
C THR A 10 32.89 -12.24 4.54
N GLY A 11 32.89 -13.12 3.53
CA GLY A 11 32.11 -12.95 2.30
C GLY A 11 30.59 -13.06 2.49
N LEU A 12 30.14 -13.87 3.46
CA LEU A 12 28.72 -14.12 3.70
C LEU A 12 28.00 -12.95 4.43
N CYS A 13 28.75 -12.10 5.14
CA CYS A 13 28.17 -10.92 5.81
C CYS A 13 27.75 -9.82 4.82
N LEU A 14 28.31 -9.78 3.60
CA LEU A 14 28.00 -8.72 2.63
C LEU A 14 26.66 -8.93 1.91
N THR A 15 26.10 -10.14 1.94
CA THR A 15 24.80 -10.44 1.31
C THR A 15 23.60 -10.19 2.25
N ALA A 16 23.83 -9.86 3.52
CA ALA A 16 22.76 -9.58 4.50
C ALA A 16 22.15 -8.18 4.37
N CYS A 17 22.37 -7.49 3.24
CA CYS A 17 21.71 -6.24 2.95
C CYS A 17 20.23 -6.53 2.63
N LYS A 18 19.38 -6.48 3.65
CA LYS A 18 17.92 -6.52 3.45
C LYS A 18 17.53 -5.30 2.61
N LYS A 19 17.03 -5.53 1.41
CA LYS A 19 16.33 -4.48 0.66
C LYS A 19 15.12 -4.09 1.49
N THR A 20 15.10 -2.86 1.98
CA THR A 20 13.90 -2.27 2.58
C THR A 20 12.85 -2.14 1.49
N ASP A 21 11.76 -2.89 1.62
CA ASP A 21 10.62 -2.80 0.71
C ASP A 21 9.91 -1.47 0.96
N THR A 22 10.22 -0.45 0.15
CA THR A 22 9.64 0.89 0.25
C THR A 22 8.27 1.00 -0.42
N LYS A 23 7.69 -0.12 -0.87
CA LYS A 23 6.41 -0.19 -1.60
C LYS A 23 5.26 0.52 -0.88
N PHE A 24 5.31 0.58 0.46
CA PHE A 24 4.31 1.24 1.32
C PHE A 24 4.93 2.25 2.29
N GLU A 25 6.05 2.88 1.92
CA GLU A 25 6.67 3.91 2.74
C GLU A 25 5.70 5.06 3.02
N ILE A 26 5.49 5.38 4.30
CA ILE A 26 4.59 6.45 4.76
C ILE A 26 5.41 7.73 4.95
N THR A 27 5.03 8.79 4.25
CA THR A 27 5.50 10.15 4.49
C THR A 27 4.30 11.06 4.78
N ASN A 28 4.53 12.34 5.12
CA ASN A 28 3.45 13.29 5.41
C ASN A 28 2.44 13.46 4.24
N ASP A 29 2.87 13.18 3.01
CA ASP A 29 2.12 13.48 1.79
C ASP A 29 1.81 12.25 0.93
N LYS A 30 2.34 11.08 1.28
CA LYS A 30 2.11 9.83 0.53
C LYS A 30 2.19 8.57 1.38
N VAL A 31 1.48 7.54 0.94
CA VAL A 31 1.62 6.16 1.42
C VAL A 31 1.99 5.29 0.22
N GLY A 32 3.26 4.90 0.12
CA GLY A 32 3.79 4.17 -1.03
C GLY A 32 3.64 4.97 -2.33
N LEU A 33 2.77 4.50 -3.22
CA LEU A 33 2.43 5.12 -4.51
C LEU A 33 1.19 6.02 -4.44
N LEU A 34 0.52 6.11 -3.29
CA LEU A 34 -0.70 6.89 -3.10
C LEU A 34 -0.38 8.28 -2.57
N HIS A 35 -0.93 9.30 -3.22
CA HIS A 35 -0.91 10.69 -2.79
C HIS A 35 -2.32 11.15 -2.44
N LYS A 36 -2.46 12.25 -1.68
CA LYS A 36 -3.77 12.83 -1.31
C LYS A 36 -4.66 13.21 -2.51
N ASN A 37 -4.07 13.41 -3.68
CA ASN A 37 -4.79 13.77 -4.90
C ASN A 37 -4.87 12.60 -5.90
N THR A 38 -4.41 11.40 -5.51
CA THR A 38 -4.56 10.20 -6.35
C THR A 38 -6.05 9.94 -6.51
N LYS A 39 -6.50 9.85 -7.76
CA LYS A 39 -7.90 9.56 -8.03
C LYS A 39 -8.18 8.08 -7.77
N ILE A 40 -9.37 7.79 -7.29
CA ILE A 40 -9.78 6.40 -7.01
C ILE A 40 -9.73 5.53 -8.27
N GLU A 41 -10.06 6.08 -9.44
CA GLU A 41 -9.96 5.39 -10.74
C GLU A 41 -8.53 4.98 -11.12
N GLN A 42 -7.50 5.59 -10.53
CA GLN A 42 -6.10 5.26 -10.81
C GLN A 42 -5.60 4.07 -9.99
N LEU A 43 -6.35 3.63 -8.97
CA LEU A 43 -5.92 2.53 -8.10
C LEU A 43 -5.70 1.24 -8.88
N ASP A 44 -6.55 0.94 -9.86
CA ASP A 44 -6.41 -0.24 -10.73
C ASP A 44 -5.09 -0.24 -11.51
N SER A 45 -4.63 0.94 -11.95
CA SER A 45 -3.35 1.08 -12.64
C SER A 45 -2.14 1.09 -11.70
N ILE A 46 -2.31 1.50 -10.45
CA ILE A 46 -1.23 1.53 -9.45
C ILE A 46 -1.01 0.12 -8.88
N PHE A 47 -2.09 -0.62 -8.68
CA PHE A 47 -2.11 -1.92 -8.02
C PHE A 47 -2.48 -3.07 -8.97
N VAL A 48 -1.97 -3.04 -10.20
CA VAL A 48 -2.20 -4.06 -11.25
C VAL A 48 -1.95 -5.50 -10.79
N LYS A 49 -1.04 -5.67 -9.82
CA LYS A 49 -0.64 -6.98 -9.29
C LYS A 49 -1.41 -7.39 -8.05
N ASP A 50 -2.19 -6.50 -7.46
CA ASP A 50 -2.88 -6.71 -6.19
C ASP A 50 -4.40 -6.77 -6.45
N SER A 51 -5.18 -7.33 -5.53
CA SER A 51 -6.63 -7.45 -5.68
C SER A 51 -7.31 -6.30 -4.95
N ILE A 52 -8.11 -5.51 -5.69
CA ILE A 52 -8.89 -4.41 -5.12
C ILE A 52 -10.30 -4.90 -4.87
N ALA A 53 -10.76 -4.81 -3.63
CA ALA A 53 -12.16 -5.01 -3.27
C ALA A 53 -12.74 -3.68 -2.76
N SER A 54 -13.73 -3.15 -3.46
CA SER A 54 -14.49 -2.01 -2.95
C SER A 54 -15.70 -2.51 -2.16
N SER A 55 -15.89 -1.97 -0.96
CA SER A 55 -17.10 -2.16 -0.17
C SER A 55 -17.85 -0.84 -0.10
N ALA A 56 -18.97 -0.76 -0.81
CA ALA A 56 -19.96 0.28 -0.60
C ALA A 56 -20.93 -0.23 0.46
N PHE A 57 -20.93 0.39 1.65
CA PHE A 57 -21.93 0.07 2.66
C PHE A 57 -23.24 0.75 2.25
N GLU A 58 -24.15 0.06 1.57
CA GLU A 58 -25.50 0.58 1.33
C GLU A 58 -26.35 0.46 2.60
N GLY A 59 -26.13 1.37 3.55
CA GLY A 59 -27.00 1.55 4.71
C GLY A 59 -27.87 2.80 4.53
N GLU A 60 -29.10 2.78 5.06
CA GLU A 60 -30.08 3.89 5.00
C GLU A 60 -29.53 5.23 5.53
N LEU A 61 -28.43 5.20 6.27
CA LEU A 61 -27.65 6.36 6.66
C LEU A 61 -26.60 6.69 5.57
N ARG A 62 -27.05 7.29 4.47
CA ARG A 62 -26.19 7.76 3.34
C ARG A 62 -25.02 8.67 3.76
N TYR A 63 -25.05 9.17 5.01
CA TYR A 63 -24.03 10.01 5.63
C TYR A 63 -23.08 9.27 6.60
N ALA A 64 -23.40 8.02 6.97
CA ALA A 64 -22.58 7.18 7.85
C ALA A 64 -21.88 6.04 7.11
N SER A 65 -22.32 5.74 5.88
CA SER A 65 -21.65 4.82 4.97
C SER A 65 -20.41 5.47 4.37
N ASN A 66 -19.29 5.44 5.08
CA ASN A 66 -18.01 5.74 4.48
C ASN A 66 -17.66 4.55 3.57
N GLU A 67 -17.76 4.74 2.25
CA GLU A 67 -17.23 3.81 1.25
C GLU A 67 -15.78 3.48 1.63
N ARG A 68 -15.41 2.19 1.59
CA ARG A 68 -14.04 1.76 1.89
C ARG A 68 -13.54 0.86 0.79
N ILE A 69 -12.32 1.14 0.36
CA ILE A 69 -11.62 0.35 -0.65
C ILE A 69 -10.52 -0.43 0.07
N ILE A 70 -10.63 -1.75 0.05
CA ILE A 70 -9.69 -2.64 0.71
C ILE A 70 -8.79 -3.26 -0.37
N LEU A 71 -7.49 -3.10 -0.18
CA LEU A 71 -6.48 -3.69 -1.06
C LEU A 71 -5.92 -4.95 -0.41
N PHE A 72 -5.92 -6.03 -1.19
CA PHE A 72 -5.37 -7.33 -0.79
C PHE A 72 -4.18 -7.69 -1.67
N GLU A 73 -3.17 -8.34 -1.08
CA GLU A 73 -2.15 -9.03 -1.87
C GLU A 73 -2.76 -10.27 -2.54
N LYS A 74 -2.11 -10.80 -3.58
CA LYS A 74 -2.59 -12.02 -4.28
C LYS A 74 -2.82 -13.23 -3.37
N GLY A 75 -2.14 -13.30 -2.22
CA GLY A 75 -2.31 -14.32 -1.19
C GLY A 75 -3.54 -14.14 -0.29
N GLY A 76 -4.33 -13.08 -0.48
CA GLY A 76 -5.55 -12.79 0.28
C GLY A 76 -5.31 -12.03 1.59
N LYS A 77 -4.06 -11.65 1.90
CA LYS A 77 -3.77 -10.79 3.05
C LYS A 77 -4.15 -9.34 2.74
N GLN A 78 -4.85 -8.70 3.66
CA GLN A 78 -5.13 -7.26 3.59
C GLN A 78 -3.83 -6.46 3.69
N LEU A 79 -3.65 -5.50 2.79
CA LEU A 79 -2.51 -4.59 2.77
C LEU A 79 -2.91 -3.20 3.25
N LEU A 80 -3.92 -2.61 2.60
CA LEU A 80 -4.35 -1.24 2.83
C LEU A 80 -5.87 -1.15 2.87
N GLU A 81 -6.35 -0.18 3.62
CA GLU A 81 -7.73 0.27 3.62
C GLU A 81 -7.76 1.76 3.29
N ILE A 82 -8.49 2.13 2.25
CA ILE A 82 -8.52 3.47 1.68
C ILE A 82 -9.93 4.04 1.86
N THR A 83 -9.98 5.23 2.43
CA THR A 83 -11.20 6.04 2.50
C THR A 83 -11.15 7.11 1.40
N PRO A 84 -12.09 7.08 0.44
CA PRO A 84 -12.19 8.09 -0.60
C PRO A 84 -12.84 9.36 -0.04
N GLY A 85 -12.30 10.51 -0.43
CA GLY A 85 -12.90 11.84 -0.21
C GLY A 85 -13.25 12.51 -1.54
N ILE A 86 -13.96 13.63 -1.47
CA ILE A 86 -14.29 14.45 -2.64
C ILE A 86 -13.40 15.70 -2.64
N ASN A 87 -12.66 15.92 -3.72
CA ASN A 87 -11.85 17.12 -3.87
C ASN A 87 -12.69 18.34 -4.32
N SER A 88 -12.06 19.51 -4.44
CA SER A 88 -12.71 20.74 -4.92
C SER A 88 -13.28 20.66 -6.34
N GLU A 89 -12.82 19.69 -7.14
CA GLU A 89 -13.27 19.42 -8.51
C GLU A 89 -14.37 18.34 -8.55
N ASN A 90 -14.97 18.02 -7.41
CA ASN A 90 -16.02 17.01 -7.26
C ASN A 90 -15.60 15.60 -7.75
N THR A 91 -14.31 15.29 -7.67
CA THR A 91 -13.71 14.00 -8.06
C THR A 91 -13.35 13.20 -6.80
N LYS A 92 -13.59 11.87 -6.85
CA LYS A 92 -13.17 10.95 -5.78
C LYS A 92 -11.64 10.79 -5.77
N VAL A 93 -11.03 11.14 -4.65
CA VAL A 93 -9.58 11.01 -4.41
C VAL A 93 -9.29 10.27 -3.11
N VAL A 94 -8.06 9.81 -2.95
CA VAL A 94 -7.59 9.20 -1.70
C VAL A 94 -7.52 10.26 -0.59
N GLU A 95 -8.36 10.17 0.42
CA GLU A 95 -8.30 11.08 1.58
C GLU A 95 -7.46 10.50 2.72
N SER A 96 -7.73 9.24 3.06
CA SER A 96 -7.05 8.54 4.15
C SER A 96 -6.67 7.12 3.75
N VAL A 97 -5.52 6.66 4.26
CA VAL A 97 -5.00 5.31 4.05
C VAL A 97 -4.60 4.72 5.39
N PHE A 98 -5.12 3.53 5.68
CA PHE A 98 -4.77 2.73 6.85
C PHE A 98 -4.02 1.47 6.41
N SER A 99 -2.86 1.19 7.01
CA SER A 99 -2.07 -0.02 6.75
C SER A 99 -2.31 -1.04 7.86
N THR A 100 -2.50 -2.31 7.49
CA THR A 100 -2.72 -3.43 8.44
C THR A 100 -1.46 -4.26 8.67
#